data_AF-M5F0T9-F1
#
_entry.id   AF-M5F0T9-F1
#
_cell.length_a   1.000
_cell.length_b   1.000
_cell.length_c   1.000
_cell.angle_alpha   90.00
_cell.angle_beta   90.00
_cell.angle_gamma   90.00
#
_symmetry.space_group_name_H-M   'P 1'
#
loop_
_entity.id
_entity.type
_entity.pdbx_description
1 polymer ?
#
loop_
_entity_poly.entity_id
_entity_poly.type
_entity_poly.pdbx_seq_one_letter_code
_entity_poly.pdbx_strand_id
1 'polypeptide(L)'
;MLRLPDWLFKVLARRMLAIDPAARSSMWDDLQHRRPTEIDELQGAILRLVDKAGTSAPLIKRVIALVRRAEQEQPGSPSLTPDAIMPGKTTESR
;
A
#
# COMPACT_ATOMS: atom_id res chain seq x y z
N MET A 1 -31.59 -14.44 -1.63
CA MET A 1 -30.41 -15.34 -1.67
C MET A 1 -30.16 -15.77 -3.11
N LEU A 2 -29.11 -15.29 -3.76
CA LEU A 2 -28.64 -15.85 -5.03
C LEU A 2 -27.50 -16.82 -4.72
N ARG A 3 -27.76 -18.12 -4.74
CA ARG A 3 -26.73 -19.16 -4.66
C ARG A 3 -26.48 -19.66 -6.07
N LEU A 4 -25.27 -19.47 -6.57
CA LEU A 4 -24.85 -19.96 -7.88
C LEU A 4 -24.29 -21.38 -7.74
N PRO A 5 -24.46 -22.27 -8.74
CA PRO A 5 -23.76 -23.55 -8.75
C PRO A 5 -22.23 -23.36 -8.68
N ASP A 6 -21.55 -24.19 -7.89
CA ASP A 6 -20.12 -24.04 -7.57
C ASP A 6 -19.20 -23.92 -8.80
N TRP A 7 -19.53 -24.62 -9.89
CA TRP A 7 -18.76 -24.58 -11.13
C TRP A 7 -18.87 -23.21 -11.82
N LEU A 8 -20.06 -22.62 -11.82
CA LEU A 8 -20.31 -21.33 -12.44
C LEU A 8 -19.70 -20.20 -11.60
N PHE A 9 -19.77 -20.33 -10.27
CA PHE A 9 -19.09 -19.42 -9.35
C PHE A 9 -17.57 -19.45 -9.57
N LYS A 10 -16.96 -20.62 -9.73
CA LYS A 10 -15.51 -20.74 -9.98
C LYS A 10 -15.07 -20.08 -11.29
N VAL A 11 -15.87 -20.19 -12.36
CA VAL A 11 -15.56 -19.52 -13.64
C VAL A 11 -15.63 -18.00 -13.50
N LEU A 12 -16.66 -17.50 -12.84
CA LEU A 12 -16.82 -16.05 -12.60
C LEU A 12 -15.77 -15.51 -11.63
N ALA A 13 -15.51 -16.22 -10.53
CA ALA A 13 -14.48 -15.87 -9.55
C ALA A 13 -13.10 -15.82 -10.20
N ARG A 14 -12.75 -16.76 -11.09
CA ARG A 14 -11.49 -16.73 -11.85
C ARG A 14 -11.35 -15.48 -12.71
N ARG A 15 -12.45 -14.99 -13.32
CA ARG A 15 -12.44 -13.74 -14.09
C ARG A 15 -12.36 -12.50 -13.19
N MET A 16 -13.00 -12.53 -12.02
CA MET A 16 -12.92 -11.44 -11.03
C MET A 16 -11.55 -11.38 -10.33
N LEU A 17 -10.89 -12.52 -10.14
CA LEU A 17 -9.56 -12.64 -9.53
C LEU A 17 -8.43 -12.60 -10.58
N ALA A 18 -8.75 -12.45 -11.86
CA ALA A 18 -7.75 -12.21 -12.88
C ALA A 18 -7.14 -10.83 -12.64
N ILE A 19 -6.01 -10.80 -11.94
CA ILE A 19 -5.24 -9.59 -11.71
C ILE A 19 -4.57 -9.24 -13.04
N ASP A 20 -4.94 -8.11 -13.63
CA ASP A 20 -4.26 -7.56 -14.80
C ASP A 20 -2.78 -7.28 -14.43
N PRO A 21 -1.78 -7.81 -15.18
CA PRO A 21 -0.36 -7.51 -14.95
C PRO A 21 -0.03 -6.01 -14.99
N ALA A 22 -0.84 -5.22 -15.72
CA ALA A 22 -0.73 -3.78 -15.80
C ALA A 22 -1.51 -3.06 -14.69
N ALA A 23 -2.30 -3.75 -13.87
CA ALA A 23 -3.01 -3.14 -12.75
C ALA A 23 -2.03 -2.45 -11.81
N ARG A 24 -2.37 -1.23 -11.43
CA ARG A 24 -1.65 -0.42 -10.44
C ARG A 24 -2.61 -0.01 -9.34
N SER A 25 -2.07 0.32 -8.17
CA SER A 25 -2.89 0.86 -7.09
C SER A 25 -3.43 2.23 -7.45
N SER A 26 -4.58 2.62 -6.89
CA SER A 26 -5.13 3.97 -7.06
C SER A 26 -4.10 5.04 -6.66
N MET A 27 -3.39 4.84 -5.56
CA MET A 27 -2.34 5.76 -5.11
C MET A 27 -1.17 5.89 -6.08
N TRP A 28 -0.82 4.83 -6.83
CA TRP A 28 0.17 4.94 -7.89
C TRP A 28 -0.34 5.87 -8.98
N ASP A 29 -1.61 5.72 -9.36
CA ASP A 29 -2.25 6.58 -10.36
C ASP A 29 -2.34 8.04 -9.89
N ASP A 30 -2.66 8.26 -8.61
CA ASP A 30 -2.68 9.58 -7.99
C ASP A 30 -1.31 10.24 -8.08
N LEU A 31 -0.24 9.52 -7.71
CA LEU A 31 1.13 10.05 -7.81
C LEU A 31 1.52 10.36 -9.26
N GLN A 32 1.19 9.48 -10.20
CA GLN A 32 1.48 9.70 -11.63
C GLN A 32 0.76 10.94 -12.19
N HIS A 33 -0.47 11.18 -11.75
CA HIS A 33 -1.27 12.34 -12.15
C HIS A 33 -1.10 13.55 -11.23
N ARG A 34 -0.14 13.51 -10.29
CA ARG A 34 0.15 14.57 -9.32
C ARG A 34 -1.07 15.00 -8.50
N ARG A 35 -1.95 14.04 -8.20
CA ARG A 35 -3.08 14.20 -7.30
C ARG A 35 -2.66 13.85 -5.87
N PRO A 36 -3.30 14.46 -4.86
CA PRO A 36 -3.12 14.01 -3.48
C PRO A 36 -3.57 12.56 -3.32
N THR A 37 -2.83 11.78 -2.55
CA THR A 37 -3.15 10.37 -2.27
C THR A 37 -3.95 10.22 -0.97
N GLU A 38 -4.61 9.08 -0.80
CA GLU A 38 -5.30 8.69 0.45
C GLU A 38 -4.35 8.01 1.47
N ILE A 39 -3.04 8.29 1.43
CA ILE A 39 -2.03 7.62 2.28
C ILE A 39 -2.38 7.68 3.77
N ASP A 40 -2.95 8.79 4.22
CA ASP A 40 -3.27 9.03 5.63
C ASP A 40 -4.53 8.29 6.11
N GLU A 41 -5.44 7.91 5.22
CA GLU A 41 -6.67 7.21 5.60
C GLU A 41 -6.36 5.76 6.00
N LEU A 42 -5.76 5.00 5.09
CA LEU A 42 -5.43 3.59 5.32
C LEU A 42 -4.26 3.43 6.28
N GLN A 43 -3.14 4.11 6.04
CA GLN A 43 -1.96 3.93 6.88
C GLN A 43 -2.12 4.65 8.22
N GLY A 44 -2.88 5.75 8.27
CA GLY A 44 -3.22 6.41 9.52
C GLY A 44 -4.13 5.55 10.40
N ALA A 45 -5.04 4.76 9.83
CA ALA A 45 -5.80 3.77 10.60
C ALA A 45 -4.88 2.73 11.25
N ILE A 46 -3.85 2.25 10.54
CA ILE A 46 -2.88 1.31 11.10
C ILE A 46 -2.05 1.99 12.20
N LEU A 47 -1.59 3.23 12.01
CA LEU A 47 -0.86 3.95 13.05
C LEU A 47 -1.70 4.14 14.33
N ARG A 48 -2.99 4.45 14.20
CA ARG A 48 -3.92 4.53 15.35
C ARG A 48 -4.06 3.18 16.05
N LEU A 49 -4.08 2.07 15.30
CA LEU A 49 -4.14 0.73 15.88
C LEU A 49 -2.84 0.38 16.63
N VAL A 50 -1.70 0.72 16.05
CA VAL A 50 -0.36 0.51 16.62
C VAL A 50 -0.19 1.28 17.93
N ASP A 51 -0.67 2.52 17.96
CA ASP A 51 -0.69 3.37 19.16
C ASP A 51 -1.53 2.74 20.28
N LYS A 52 -2.76 2.29 19.96
CA LYS A 52 -3.63 1.58 20.92
C LYS A 52 -3.03 0.26 21.41
N ALA A 53 -2.29 -0.44 20.57
CA ALA A 53 -1.64 -1.70 20.92
C ALA A 53 -0.32 -1.51 21.68
N GLY A 54 0.16 -0.28 21.86
CA GLY A 54 1.46 0.00 22.49
C GLY A 54 2.65 -0.58 21.72
N THR A 55 2.52 -0.78 20.42
CA THR A 55 3.58 -1.34 19.56
C THR A 55 4.15 -0.26 18.63
N SER A 56 5.16 -0.61 17.84
CA SER A 56 5.76 0.29 16.85
C SER A 56 5.59 -0.26 15.43
N ALA A 57 5.33 0.62 14.47
CA ALA A 57 5.28 0.30 13.05
C ALA A 57 6.25 1.20 12.26
N PRO A 58 7.58 1.03 12.43
CA PRO A 58 8.58 1.89 11.81
C PRO A 58 8.53 1.84 10.28
N LEU A 59 8.23 0.68 9.70
CA LEU A 59 8.09 0.52 8.25
C LEU A 59 6.89 1.31 7.69
N ILE A 60 5.75 1.29 8.39
CA ILE A 60 4.56 2.05 7.97
C ILE A 60 4.85 3.55 8.02
N LYS A 61 5.47 4.03 9.10
CA LYS A 61 5.91 5.44 9.21
C LYS A 61 6.84 5.83 8.07
N ARG A 62 7.78 4.95 7.71
CA ARG A 62 8.71 5.16 6.60
C ARG A 62 8.00 5.24 5.25
N VAL A 63 7.06 4.33 4.97
CA VAL A 63 6.26 4.33 3.73
C VAL A 63 5.45 5.63 3.61
N ILE A 64 4.77 6.06 4.68
CA ILE A 64 4.02 7.32 4.71
C ILE A 64 4.94 8.49 4.36
N ALA A 65 6.11 8.57 4.99
CA ALA A 65 7.07 9.64 4.74
C ALA A 65 7.57 9.67 3.28
N LEU A 66 7.83 8.50 2.69
CA LEU A 66 8.26 8.38 1.30
C LEU A 66 7.16 8.80 0.31
N VAL A 67 5.90 8.46 0.57
CA VAL A 67 4.77 8.86 -0.28
C VAL A 67 4.55 10.38 -0.17
N ARG A 68 4.53 10.94 1.05
CA ARG A 68 4.42 12.40 1.23
C ARG A 68 5.53 13.18 0.54
N ARG A 69 6.75 12.63 0.54
CA ARG A 69 7.87 13.21 -0.20
C ARG A 69 7.60 13.19 -1.72
N ALA A 70 7.10 12.09 -2.25
CA ALA A 70 6.73 12.00 -3.66
C ALA A 70 5.59 12.96 -4.04
N GLU A 71 4.62 13.18 -3.15
CA GLU A 71 3.56 14.18 -3.35
C GLU A 71 4.12 15.62 -3.40
N GLN A 72 5.11 15.94 -2.56
CA GLN A 72 5.75 17.26 -2.51
C GLN A 72 6.65 17.52 -3.72
N GLU A 73 7.50 16.56 -4.08
CA GLU A 73 8.45 16.67 -5.19
C GLU A 73 7.76 16.51 -6.56
N GLN A 74 6.56 15.88 -6.59
CA GLN A 74 5.77 15.56 -7.78
C GLN A 74 6.52 14.84 -8.94
N PRO A 75 7.48 13.92 -8.69
CA PRO A 75 8.17 13.22 -9.76
C PRO A 75 7.33 12.10 -10.39
N GLY A 76 6.12 11.84 -9.85
CA GLY A 76 5.36 10.61 -10.11
C GLY A 76 5.62 9.55 -9.05
N SER A 77 5.22 8.31 -9.33
CA SER A 77 5.51 7.18 -8.43
C SER A 77 7.02 6.91 -8.38
N PRO A 78 7.63 6.89 -7.17
CA PRO A 78 9.09 6.86 -7.01
C PRO A 78 9.76 5.52 -7.39
N SER A 79 8.97 4.49 -7.72
CA SER A 79 9.44 3.18 -8.23
C SER A 79 10.56 2.55 -7.38
N LEU A 80 10.44 2.72 -6.05
CA LEU A 80 11.41 2.22 -5.09
C LEU A 80 11.41 0.70 -5.02
N THR A 81 12.59 0.10 -4.89
CA THR A 81 12.74 -1.32 -4.58
C THR A 81 12.44 -1.58 -3.09
N PRO A 82 12.06 -2.82 -2.70
CA PRO A 82 11.85 -3.16 -1.29
C PRO A 82 13.04 -2.80 -0.41
N ASP A 83 14.26 -3.08 -0.86
CA ASP A 83 15.49 -2.75 -0.13
C ASP A 83 15.67 -1.25 0.14
N ALA A 84 15.18 -0.39 -0.77
CA ALA A 84 15.22 1.06 -0.59
C ALA A 84 14.20 1.57 0.44
N ILE A 85 13.17 0.76 0.74
CA ILE A 85 12.11 1.08 1.72
C ILE A 85 12.49 0.56 3.11
N MET A 86 13.16 -0.60 3.17
CA MET A 86 13.51 -1.24 4.43
C MET A 86 14.36 -0.32 5.31
N PRO A 87 14.03 -0.16 6.61
CA PRO A 87 14.91 0.53 7.51
C PRO A 87 16.24 -0.22 7.55
N GLY A 88 17.36 0.50 7.36
CA GLY A 88 18.69 -0.09 7.47
C GLY A 88 18.80 -0.87 8.78
N LYS A 89 19.41 -2.06 8.74
CA LYS A 89 19.53 -2.95 9.90
C LYS A 89 19.96 -2.13 11.10
N THR A 90 19.06 -1.93 12.05
CA THR A 90 19.40 -1.31 13.32
C THR A 90 20.27 -2.34 14.01
N THR A 91 21.59 -2.13 13.99
CA THR A 91 22.52 -2.85 14.85
C THR A 91 22.10 -2.53 16.27
N GLU A 92 21.28 -3.39 16.87
CA GLU A 92 21.14 -3.46 18.32
C GLU A 92 22.49 -3.92 18.87
N SER A 93 23.34 -2.96 19.21
CA SER A 93 24.46 -3.19 20.11
C SER A 93 23.85 -3.47 21.48
N ARG A 94 23.97 -4.72 21.94
CA ARG A 94 23.82 -5.07 23.35
C ARG A 94 25.14 -5.62 23.85
#